data_AF-A0A954E0T8-F1
#
_entry.id   AF-A0A954E0T8-F1
#
_cell.length_a   1.000
_cell.length_b   1.000
_cell.length_c   1.000
_cell.angle_alpha   90.00
_cell.angle_beta   90.00
_cell.angle_gamma   90.00
#
_symmetry.space_group_name_H-M   'P 1'
#
loop_
_entity.id
_entity.type
_entity.pdbx_description
1 polymer ?
#
loop_
_entity_poly.entity_id
_entity_poly.type
_entity_poly.pdbx_seq_one_letter_code
_entity_poly.pdbx_strand_id
1 'polypeptide(L)'
;FEKLPAGRVTLAQQTPQRVAHRRADKVRERWVEFVGVEAVDEPHLWRLSMRTEHGTYVKEAITGEGGSTEPSVSSLIGKPARCVELDVLEILDEGGEQLERPRAPMTFGDGIF
;
A
#
# COMPACT_ATOMS: atom_id res chain seq x y z
N PHE A 1 0.69 17.14 -7.35
CA PHE A 1 -0.16 16.23 -6.57
C PHE A 1 -1.63 16.62 -6.56
N GLU A 2 -2.03 17.75 -7.14
CA GLU A 2 -3.41 18.25 -7.27
C GLU A 2 -4.37 17.37 -8.12
N LYS A 3 -3.92 16.21 -8.61
CA LYS A 3 -4.66 15.33 -9.54
C LYS A 3 -4.92 13.92 -9.00
N LEU A 4 -4.67 13.67 -7.71
CA LEU A 4 -5.02 12.36 -7.16
C LEU A 4 -6.56 12.23 -7.09
N PRO A 5 -7.13 11.12 -7.58
CA PRO A 5 -8.57 10.91 -7.58
C PRO A 5 -9.10 10.77 -6.15
N ALA A 6 -10.34 11.21 -5.94
CA ALA A 6 -11.05 10.96 -4.70
C ALA A 6 -11.61 9.53 -4.66
N GLY A 7 -11.49 8.87 -3.50
CA GLY A 7 -12.01 7.52 -3.26
C GLY A 7 -11.07 6.40 -3.69
N ARG A 8 -11.64 5.19 -3.81
CA ARG A 8 -10.89 3.98 -4.19
C ARG A 8 -10.57 3.99 -5.69
N VAL A 9 -9.33 3.64 -6.01
CA VAL A 9 -8.81 3.44 -7.35
C VAL A 9 -8.41 1.99 -7.50
N THR A 10 -8.96 1.33 -8.51
CA THR A 10 -8.52 -0.01 -8.89
C THR A 10 -7.22 0.08 -9.70
N LEU A 11 -6.25 -0.74 -9.34
CA LEU A 11 -4.94 -0.91 -9.94
C LEU A 11 -4.84 -2.34 -10.46
N ALA A 12 -4.29 -2.54 -11.64
CA ALA A 12 -3.87 -3.84 -12.14
C ALA A 12 -2.38 -4.03 -11.84
N GLN A 13 -2.03 -4.95 -10.94
CA GLN A 13 -0.65 -5.26 -10.58
C GLN A 13 -0.22 -6.62 -11.11
N GLN A 14 0.78 -6.65 -11.99
CA GLN A 14 1.48 -7.88 -12.34
C GLN A 14 2.33 -8.38 -11.17
N THR A 15 2.56 -9.68 -11.07
CA THR A 15 3.44 -10.25 -10.03
C THR A 15 4.83 -9.62 -10.15
N PRO A 16 5.33 -8.90 -9.13
CA PRO A 16 6.61 -8.23 -9.24
C PRO A 16 7.79 -9.19 -9.40
N GLN A 17 8.79 -8.79 -10.18
CA GLN A 17 9.90 -9.67 -10.56
C GLN A 17 10.63 -10.29 -9.37
N ARG A 18 10.80 -9.51 -8.29
CA ARG A 18 11.48 -9.95 -7.06
C ARG A 18 10.81 -11.16 -6.37
N VAL A 19 9.54 -11.42 -6.64
CA VAL A 19 8.80 -12.58 -6.09
C VAL A 19 8.36 -13.58 -7.16
N ALA A 20 8.68 -13.35 -8.43
CA ALA A 20 8.26 -14.20 -9.55
C ALA A 20 8.73 -15.67 -9.40
N HIS A 21 9.85 -15.92 -8.73
CA HIS A 21 10.34 -17.28 -8.45
C HIS A 21 9.44 -18.08 -7.48
N ARG A 22 8.57 -17.42 -6.69
CA ARG A 22 7.67 -18.08 -5.72
C ARG A 22 6.21 -18.04 -6.12
N ARG A 23 5.84 -17.19 -7.08
CA ARG A 23 4.45 -16.92 -7.43
C ARG A 23 4.27 -16.96 -8.92
N ALA A 24 3.16 -17.53 -9.37
CA ALA A 24 2.77 -17.46 -10.78
C ALA A 24 2.72 -16.00 -11.25
N ASP A 25 3.30 -15.76 -12.42
CA ASP A 25 3.20 -14.48 -13.10
C ASP A 25 1.75 -14.25 -13.52
N LYS A 26 1.09 -13.27 -12.91
CA LYS A 26 -0.34 -12.99 -13.09
C LYS A 26 -0.65 -11.56 -12.70
N VAL A 27 -1.51 -10.92 -13.48
CA VAL A 27 -2.11 -9.63 -13.15
C VAL A 27 -3.25 -9.80 -12.15
N ARG A 28 -3.24 -9.00 -11.09
CA ARG A 28 -4.27 -8.98 -10.04
C ARG A 28 -4.79 -7.57 -9.87
N GLU A 29 -6.10 -7.43 -9.87
CA GLU A 29 -6.75 -6.18 -9.50
C GLU A 29 -6.65 -5.96 -8.00
N ARG A 30 -6.26 -4.75 -7.60
CA ARG A 30 -6.16 -4.31 -6.21
C ARG A 30 -6.73 -2.91 -6.10
N TRP A 31 -7.30 -2.52 -4.97
CA TRP A 31 -7.67 -1.13 -4.75
C TRP A 31 -6.71 -0.41 -3.80
N VAL A 32 -6.54 0.89 -4.05
CA VAL A 32 -5.93 1.85 -3.12
C VAL A 32 -6.85 3.04 -2.95
N GLU A 33 -6.80 3.67 -1.80
CA GLU A 33 -7.54 4.89 -1.49
C GLU A 33 -6.56 5.92 -0.95
N PHE A 34 -6.45 7.06 -1.62
CA PHE A 34 -5.61 8.15 -1.16
C PHE A 34 -6.32 8.90 -0.02
N VAL A 35 -5.71 8.90 1.16
CA VAL A 35 -6.27 9.51 2.38
C VAL A 35 -5.77 10.94 2.54
N GLY A 36 -4.53 11.21 2.16
CA GLY A 36 -3.96 12.54 2.29
C GLY A 36 -2.62 12.66 1.59
N VAL A 37 -2.27 13.89 1.22
CA VAL A 37 -0.98 14.25 0.65
C VAL A 37 -0.47 15.52 1.30
N GLU A 38 0.77 15.50 1.77
CA GLU A 38 1.43 16.61 2.43
C GLU A 38 2.77 16.86 1.76
N ALA A 39 3.08 18.13 1.49
CA ALA A 39 4.45 18.52 1.15
C ALA A 39 5.30 18.47 2.42
N VAL A 40 6.52 17.96 2.32
CA VAL A 40 7.51 18.07 3.39
C VAL A 40 8.46 19.21 3.08
N ASP A 41 9.22 19.66 4.08
CA ASP A 41 10.20 20.74 3.96
C ASP A 41 11.49 20.26 3.25
N GLU A 42 11.32 19.57 2.12
CA GLU A 42 12.36 19.15 1.21
C GLU A 42 11.80 19.19 -0.22
N PRO A 43 12.50 19.82 -1.19
CA PRO A 43 12.04 19.89 -2.57
C PRO A 43 11.78 18.51 -3.17
N HIS A 44 10.66 18.37 -3.89
CA HIS A 44 10.25 17.14 -4.58
C HIS A 44 9.97 15.94 -3.67
N LEU A 45 9.80 16.16 -2.37
CA LEU A 45 9.40 15.13 -1.42
C LEU A 45 7.98 15.42 -0.92
N TRP A 46 7.20 14.34 -0.80
CA TRP A 46 5.83 14.39 -0.34
C TRP A 46 5.55 13.19 0.55
N ARG A 47 4.75 13.39 1.59
CA ARG A 47 4.15 12.33 2.38
C ARG A 47 2.79 11.99 1.79
N LEU A 48 2.59 10.72 1.45
CA LEU A 48 1.37 10.21 0.88
C LEU A 48 0.78 9.16 1.82
N SER A 49 -0.39 9.45 2.38
CA SER A 49 -1.14 8.54 3.22
C SER A 49 -2.18 7.83 2.37
N MET A 50 -2.21 6.49 2.41
CA MET A 50 -3.15 5.69 1.63
C MET A 50 -3.60 4.45 2.40
N ARG A 51 -4.83 4.01 2.12
CA ARG A 51 -5.32 2.68 2.47
C ARG A 51 -5.20 1.77 1.26
N THR A 52 -4.93 0.50 1.48
CA THR A 52 -4.70 -0.45 0.40
C THR A 52 -5.38 -1.76 0.68
N GLU A 53 -5.85 -2.44 -0.37
CA GLU A 53 -6.28 -3.82 -0.28
C GLU A 53 -5.13 -4.74 0.17
N HIS A 54 -5.48 -5.84 0.84
CA HIS A 54 -4.52 -6.88 1.19
C HIS A 54 -3.71 -7.37 -0.03
N GLY A 55 -2.41 -7.55 0.18
CA GLY A 55 -1.50 -8.02 -0.87
C GLY A 55 -1.21 -6.99 -1.98
N THR A 56 -1.57 -5.73 -1.79
CA THR A 56 -1.14 -4.62 -2.66
C THR A 56 0.36 -4.40 -2.52
N TYR A 57 1.06 -4.28 -3.64
CA TYR A 57 2.47 -3.93 -3.66
C TYR A 57 2.64 -2.41 -3.72
N VAL A 58 2.70 -1.77 -2.55
CA VAL A 58 2.67 -0.30 -2.41
C VAL A 58 3.78 0.41 -3.19
N LYS A 59 5.01 -0.10 -3.15
CA LYS A 59 6.14 0.52 -3.87
C LYS A 59 5.90 0.58 -5.38
N GLU A 60 5.30 -0.47 -5.93
CA GLU A 60 4.99 -0.60 -7.36
C GLU A 60 3.74 0.21 -7.73
N ALA A 61 2.75 0.31 -6.83
CA ALA A 61 1.66 1.26 -6.98
C ALA A 61 2.15 2.72 -7.07
N ILE A 62 3.28 3.06 -6.44
CA ILE A 62 3.90 4.39 -6.55
C ILE A 62 4.68 4.54 -7.86
N THR A 63 5.61 3.62 -8.14
CA THR A 63 6.57 3.74 -9.26
C THR A 63 6.01 3.31 -10.62
N GLY A 64 5.00 2.44 -10.63
CA GLY A 64 4.46 1.78 -11.83
C GLY A 64 5.28 0.59 -12.34
N GLU A 65 6.47 0.34 -11.80
CA GLU A 65 7.39 -0.74 -12.22
C GLU A 65 7.49 -0.91 -13.75
N GLY A 66 7.79 0.20 -14.46
CA GLY A 66 7.94 0.17 -15.92
C GLY A 66 6.65 -0.13 -16.71
N GLY A 67 5.48 0.02 -16.08
CA GLY A 67 4.17 -0.26 -16.66
C GLY A 67 3.52 -1.56 -16.16
N SER A 68 4.17 -2.28 -15.24
CA SER A 68 3.64 -3.52 -14.66
C SER A 68 2.56 -3.28 -13.59
N THR A 69 2.36 -2.02 -13.17
CA THR A 69 1.22 -1.57 -12.36
C THR A 69 0.53 -0.37 -12.99
N GLU A 70 -0.76 -0.48 -13.34
CA GLU A 70 -1.55 0.60 -13.95
C GLU A 70 -2.98 0.67 -13.38
N PRO A 71 -3.50 1.88 -13.05
CA PRO A 71 -2.75 3.11 -12.88
C PRO A 71 -1.74 3.03 -11.72
N SER A 72 -0.68 3.81 -11.81
CA SER A 72 0.27 4.04 -10.71
C SER A 72 0.26 5.52 -10.32
N VAL A 73 0.78 5.86 -9.12
CA VAL A 73 0.90 7.26 -8.70
C VAL A 73 1.70 8.07 -9.72
N SER A 74 2.78 7.49 -10.26
CA SER A 74 3.59 8.13 -11.32
C SER A 74 2.76 8.43 -12.58
N SER A 75 1.92 7.46 -13.02
CA SER A 75 1.00 7.64 -14.15
C SER A 75 -0.06 8.72 -13.84
N LEU A 76 -0.68 8.66 -12.66
CA LEU A 76 -1.73 9.59 -12.22
C LEU A 76 -1.24 11.04 -12.13
N ILE A 77 -0.02 11.28 -11.66
CA ILE A 77 0.56 12.64 -11.57
C ILE A 77 1.27 13.08 -12.86
N GLY A 78 1.42 12.18 -13.84
CA GLY A 78 2.13 12.43 -15.10
C GLY A 78 3.62 12.73 -14.93
N LYS A 79 4.24 12.26 -13.84
CA LYS A 79 5.66 12.47 -13.52
C LYS A 79 6.23 11.24 -12.83
N PRO A 80 7.53 10.93 -13.03
CA PRO A 80 8.18 9.86 -12.29
C PRO A 80 8.11 10.11 -10.77
N ALA A 81 7.66 9.10 -10.02
CA ALA A 81 7.67 9.09 -8.55
C ALA A 81 8.39 7.85 -8.06
N ARG A 82 9.06 7.96 -6.90
CA ARG A 82 9.68 6.83 -6.21
C ARG A 82 9.29 6.83 -4.74
N CYS A 83 9.12 5.63 -4.19
CA CYS A 83 8.99 5.43 -2.75
C CYS A 83 10.39 5.49 -2.12
N VAL A 84 10.64 6.55 -1.36
CA VAL A 84 11.89 6.72 -0.59
C VAL A 84 11.77 6.00 0.75
N GLU A 85 10.64 6.15 1.42
CA GLU A 85 10.32 5.55 2.71
C GLU A 85 8.89 4.98 2.67
N LEU A 86 8.65 3.92 3.44
CA LEU A 86 7.34 3.26 3.54
C LEU A 86 7.17 2.68 4.94
N ASP A 87 6.16 3.18 5.64
CA ASP A 87 5.72 2.66 6.92
C ASP A 87 4.27 2.17 6.86
N VAL A 88 3.97 1.18 7.70
CA VAL A 88 2.61 0.68 7.92
C VAL A 88 2.09 1.29 9.21
N LEU A 89 1.12 2.21 9.08
CA LEU A 89 0.54 2.92 10.24
C LEU A 89 -0.44 2.02 11.00
N GLU A 90 -1.31 1.31 10.28
CA GLU A 90 -2.38 0.50 10.84
C GLU A 90 -2.65 -0.75 9.97
N ILE A 91 -3.15 -1.81 10.60
CA ILE A 91 -3.76 -2.94 9.91
C ILE A 91 -5.25 -2.92 10.24
N LEU A 92 -6.06 -2.78 9.19
CA LEU A 92 -7.51 -2.68 9.29
C LEU A 92 -8.18 -4.01 8.93
N ASP A 93 -9.35 -4.26 9.51
CA ASP A 93 -10.23 -5.34 9.11
C ASP A 93 -11.05 -5.00 7.85
N GLU A 94 -11.99 -5.87 7.48
CA GLU A 94 -12.87 -5.64 6.33
C GLU A 94 -13.81 -4.43 6.51
N GLY A 95 -14.15 -4.10 7.76
CA GLY A 95 -14.96 -2.94 8.13
C GLY A 95 -14.18 -1.62 8.14
N GLY A 96 -12.84 -1.67 8.08
CA GLY A 96 -11.97 -0.52 8.20
C GLY A 96 -11.66 -0.14 9.65
N GLU A 97 -11.95 -1.02 10.60
CA GLU A 97 -11.60 -0.87 12.01
C GLU A 97 -10.21 -1.43 12.27
N GLN A 98 -9.51 -0.85 13.25
CA GLN A 98 -8.18 -1.32 13.61
C GLN A 98 -8.27 -2.71 14.22
N LEU A 99 -7.53 -3.68 13.65
CA LEU A 99 -7.49 -5.02 14.22
C LEU A 99 -6.91 -4.96 15.64
N GLU A 100 -7.69 -5.42 16.63
CA GLU A 100 -7.16 -5.64 17.96
C GLU A 100 -5.97 -6.59 17.86
N ARG A 101 -4.81 -6.15 18.36
CA ARG A 101 -3.66 -7.04 18.45
C ARG A 101 -4.08 -8.21 19.33
N PRO A 102 -3.97 -9.47 18.85
CA PRO A 102 -4.26 -10.59 19.72
C PRO A 102 -3.42 -10.44 20.97
N ARG A 103 -4.06 -10.48 22.14
CA ARG A 103 -3.32 -10.54 23.41
C ARG A 103 -2.37 -11.73 23.27
N ALA A 104 -1.13 -11.56 23.72
CA ALA A 104 -0.21 -12.68 23.82
C ALA A 104 -0.97 -13.85 24.45
N PRO A 105 -0.90 -15.07 23.87
CA PRO A 105 -1.63 -16.19 24.44
C PRO A 105 -1.27 -16.29 25.92
N MET A 106 -2.28 -16.47 26.78
CA MET A 106 -2.05 -16.72 28.20
C MET A 106 -0.95 -17.76 28.33
N THR A 107 0.08 -17.46 29.12
CA THR A 107 1.13 -18.44 29.35
C THR A 107 0.52 -19.63 30.08
N PHE A 108 1.03 -20.83 29.81
CA PHE A 108 0.52 -22.03 30.45
C PHE A 108 0.71 -21.89 31.97
N GLY A 109 -0.39 -21.66 32.71
CA GLY A 109 -0.36 -21.39 34.17
C GLY A 109 -1.06 -20.10 34.61
N ASP A 110 -1.40 -19.19 33.69
CA ASP A 110 -2.18 -17.98 34.00
C ASP A 110 -3.64 -18.35 34.31
N GLY A 111 -3.92 -18.71 35.57
CA GLY A 111 -5.27 -19.07 36.04
C GLY A 111 -5.36 -20.24 37.02
N ILE A 112 -4.22 -20.79 37.48
CA ILE A 112 -4.18 -21.87 38.47
C ILE A 112 -3.59 -21.34 39.78
N PHE A 113 -4.28 -20.44 40.48
CA PHE A 113 -4.12 -20.16 41.92
C PHE A 113 -5.43 -19.63 42.50
#